data_AF-A0A8T5NYN0-F1
#
_entry.id   AF-A0A8T5NYN0-F1
#
_cell.length_a   1.000
_cell.length_b   1.000
_cell.length_c   1.000
_cell.angle_alpha   90.00
_cell.angle_beta   90.00
_cell.angle_gamma   90.00
#
_symmetry.space_group_name_H-M   'P 1'
#
loop_
_entity.id
_entity.type
_entity.pdbx_description
1 polymer ?
#
loop_
_entity_poly.entity_id
_entity_poly.type
_entity_poly.pdbx_seq_one_letter_code
_entity_poly.pdbx_strand_id
1 'polypeptide(L)'
;MHLINLAEKQNDKKPLKRSMTGLEIELHIIDNEGNISYKSLNLINEIKKKYPNVAVVKECGLNVIELCCYPHKDANNPAIEIITSLEKIIEVAEKNKLKLYPFSTYPGKIESRITPHPDGRYIIQEKILGAKNFCHATKVTGFHHHYALPKGVFDHKTKSLKILVNSKLKRSLLSSYNFAIAIDPIITLLTQSSPFFEGNMLAKNSRMIVYRGGKKLGYPGVYSNFQQVGALLPYEQTGTDLMKRIKNRHQNWMNAVEKAGVNADIKKLCAYELDSSWNPVKINKHGTLESRGMDMNYLSIILGVSVLIKSSLKKIQREFIEVLPSDIGIKQSFRLRNGILYIPPHTHVRGILQKASAYEGFDNDELHKYTQQFFRFAKSNTPKIYAPLLKQIENMIEERKSISDKIVNFAKENNLMDSKNGISRENARIMALHYSEEFEKDLRRTKAIVEKIRKKHQKSLSAAG
;
A
#
# COMPACT_ATOMS: atom_id res chain seq x y z
N MET A 1 -6.26 -5.10 41.63
CA MET A 1 -6.49 -4.26 40.43
C MET A 1 -7.42 -5.02 39.50
N HIS A 2 -8.74 -4.79 39.60
CA HIS A 2 -9.76 -5.57 38.89
C HIS A 2 -9.78 -5.22 37.39
N LEU A 3 -9.42 -6.20 36.55
CA LEU A 3 -9.68 -6.17 35.11
C LEU A 3 -11.19 -6.33 34.90
N ILE A 4 -11.90 -5.22 34.67
CA ILE A 4 -13.32 -5.27 34.30
C ILE A 4 -13.40 -5.89 32.90
N ASN A 5 -13.95 -7.11 32.85
CA ASN A 5 -14.26 -7.84 31.62
C ASN A 5 -15.43 -7.13 30.89
N LEU A 6 -15.11 -6.10 30.10
CA LEU A 6 -16.07 -5.30 29.34
C LEU A 6 -16.65 -6.02 28.11
N ALA A 7 -16.30 -7.29 27.89
CA ALA A 7 -16.68 -8.05 26.70
C ALA A 7 -18.12 -8.60 26.75
N GLU A 8 -18.74 -8.74 27.93
CA GLU A 8 -20.00 -9.51 28.07
C GLU A 8 -21.30 -8.69 27.97
N LYS A 9 -21.27 -7.36 27.89
CA LYS A 9 -22.48 -6.54 27.74
C LYS A 9 -22.43 -5.69 26.49
N GLN A 10 -22.81 -6.24 25.33
CA GLN A 10 -23.15 -5.42 24.16
C GLN A 10 -23.88 -6.17 23.03
N ASN A 11 -25.06 -6.74 23.33
CA ASN A 11 -25.94 -7.31 22.30
C ASN A 11 -26.85 -6.29 21.58
N ASP A 12 -26.83 -5.01 21.96
CA ASP A 12 -27.55 -3.95 21.24
C ASP A 12 -26.58 -2.86 20.77
N LYS A 13 -26.07 -2.98 19.54
CA LYS A 13 -25.29 -1.91 18.89
C LYS A 13 -25.97 -1.43 17.62
N LYS A 14 -26.52 -0.22 17.67
CA LYS A 14 -26.63 0.61 16.46
C LYS A 14 -25.23 0.67 15.81
N PRO A 15 -25.05 0.25 14.55
CA PRO A 15 -23.73 0.17 13.94
C PRO A 15 -23.09 1.57 13.91
N LEU A 16 -21.83 1.66 14.36
CA LEU A 16 -20.98 2.82 14.06
C LEU A 16 -21.10 3.13 12.56
N LYS A 17 -21.27 4.41 12.20
CA LYS A 17 -21.40 4.88 10.80
C LYS A 17 -20.29 4.22 9.95
N ARG A 18 -20.69 3.68 8.80
CA ARG A 18 -20.06 2.55 8.07
C ARG A 18 -18.57 2.75 7.79
N SER A 19 -17.71 1.81 8.22
CA SER A 19 -16.30 1.77 7.83
C SER A 19 -16.15 1.66 6.31
N MET A 20 -15.44 2.62 5.70
CA MET A 20 -15.24 2.70 4.25
C MET A 20 -13.81 2.30 3.87
N THR A 21 -13.65 1.79 2.66
CA THR A 21 -12.37 1.44 2.04
C THR A 21 -12.23 2.22 0.75
N GLY A 22 -11.05 2.80 0.51
CA GLY A 22 -10.63 3.36 -0.77
C GLY A 22 -9.31 2.72 -1.21
N LEU A 23 -9.05 2.74 -2.51
CA LEU A 23 -7.87 2.16 -3.14
C LEU A 23 -7.20 3.21 -4.02
N GLU A 24 -5.87 3.15 -4.08
CA GLU A 24 -5.04 3.95 -4.96
C GLU A 24 -3.95 3.04 -5.54
N ILE A 25 -3.79 3.06 -6.86
CA ILE A 25 -2.78 2.27 -7.58
C ILE A 25 -1.94 3.19 -8.45
N GLU A 26 -0.65 2.91 -8.51
CA GLU A 26 0.30 3.58 -9.40
C GLU A 26 0.78 2.59 -10.45
N LEU A 27 0.91 3.01 -11.71
CA LEU A 27 1.31 2.13 -12.81
C LEU A 27 2.35 2.83 -13.69
N HIS A 28 3.37 2.07 -14.09
CA HIS A 28 4.27 2.53 -15.15
C HIS A 28 3.57 2.45 -16.51
N ILE A 29 3.97 3.34 -17.42
CA ILE A 29 3.56 3.28 -18.82
C ILE A 29 4.73 2.82 -19.67
N ILE A 30 4.47 1.88 -20.57
CA ILE A 30 5.42 1.42 -21.59
C ILE A 30 4.88 1.66 -22.99
N ASP A 31 5.75 1.69 -23.99
CA ASP A 31 5.35 1.64 -25.40
C ASP A 31 5.10 0.20 -25.89
N ASN A 32 4.69 0.06 -27.14
CA ASN A 32 4.45 -1.25 -27.76
C ASN A 32 5.72 -2.11 -27.95
N GLU A 33 6.90 -1.54 -27.76
CA GLU A 33 8.18 -2.26 -27.76
C GLU A 33 8.64 -2.61 -26.33
N GLY A 34 7.88 -2.24 -25.31
CA GLY A 34 8.20 -2.50 -23.91
C GLY A 34 9.15 -1.48 -23.26
N ASN A 35 9.52 -0.39 -23.94
CA ASN A 35 10.31 0.67 -23.31
C ASN A 35 9.44 1.51 -22.38
N ILE A 36 10.03 2.04 -21.30
CA ILE A 36 9.38 3.07 -20.48
C ILE A 36 9.02 4.28 -21.35
N SER A 37 7.76 4.72 -21.23
CA SER A 37 7.23 5.91 -21.89
C SER A 37 7.02 7.04 -20.89
N TYR A 38 7.43 8.26 -21.27
CA TYR A 38 7.25 9.47 -20.46
C TYR A 38 6.03 10.29 -20.91
N LYS A 39 5.04 9.66 -21.54
CA LYS A 39 3.84 10.30 -22.07
C LYS A 39 2.68 10.35 -21.06
N SER A 40 2.93 10.20 -19.76
CA SER A 40 1.88 10.14 -18.72
C SER A 40 0.93 11.34 -18.77
N LEU A 41 1.45 12.56 -18.87
CA LEU A 41 0.62 13.78 -18.89
C LEU A 41 -0.30 13.83 -20.12
N ASN A 42 0.21 13.45 -21.30
CA ASN A 42 -0.59 13.40 -22.52
C ASN A 42 -1.69 12.35 -22.39
N LEU A 43 -1.35 11.15 -21.92
CA LEU A 43 -2.30 10.07 -21.69
C LEU A 43 -3.39 10.49 -20.67
N ILE A 44 -3.01 11.11 -19.55
CA ILE A 44 -3.96 11.63 -18.55
C ILE A 44 -4.92 12.65 -19.18
N ASN A 45 -4.40 13.59 -19.98
CA ASN A 45 -5.24 14.61 -20.62
C ASN A 45 -6.25 13.98 -21.58
N GLU A 46 -5.84 13.00 -22.37
CA GLU A 46 -6.75 12.29 -23.28
C GLU A 46 -7.79 11.44 -22.55
N ILE A 47 -7.38 10.76 -21.46
CA ILE A 47 -8.32 10.03 -20.60
C ILE A 47 -9.35 11.00 -20.02
N LYS A 48 -8.94 12.15 -19.50
CA LYS A 48 -9.87 13.14 -18.93
C LYS A 48 -10.79 13.75 -19.97
N LYS A 49 -10.30 13.97 -21.20
CA LYS A 49 -11.12 14.47 -22.31
C LYS A 49 -12.21 13.47 -22.70
N LYS A 50 -11.88 12.17 -22.75
CA LYS A 50 -12.80 11.12 -23.19
C LYS A 50 -13.68 10.57 -22.06
N TYR A 51 -13.12 10.47 -20.87
CA TYR A 51 -13.69 9.85 -19.68
C TYR A 51 -13.49 10.76 -18.44
N PRO A 52 -14.21 11.89 -18.35
CA PRO A 52 -14.00 12.90 -17.31
C PRO A 52 -14.22 12.39 -15.88
N ASN A 53 -14.95 11.27 -15.72
CA ASN A 53 -15.22 10.64 -14.42
C ASN A 53 -14.11 9.68 -13.96
N VAL A 54 -13.10 9.38 -14.78
CA VAL A 54 -11.97 8.53 -14.38
C VAL A 54 -11.01 9.35 -13.53
N ALA A 55 -10.84 8.96 -12.27
CA ALA A 55 -9.99 9.64 -11.30
C ALA A 55 -8.50 9.28 -11.50
N VAL A 56 -7.93 9.69 -12.63
CA VAL A 56 -6.51 9.51 -12.96
C VAL A 56 -5.73 10.81 -12.74
N VAL A 57 -4.58 10.72 -12.09
CA VAL A 57 -3.71 11.85 -11.77
C VAL A 57 -2.24 11.52 -12.10
N LYS A 58 -1.42 12.56 -12.09
CA LYS A 58 0.03 12.47 -12.31
C LYS A 58 0.72 12.06 -11.01
N GLU A 59 1.85 11.37 -11.11
CA GLU A 59 2.77 11.18 -9.98
C GLU A 59 4.16 11.81 -10.25
N CYS A 60 5.13 11.61 -9.35
CA CYS A 60 6.44 12.23 -9.37
C CYS A 60 7.26 11.83 -10.60
N GLY A 61 7.08 10.61 -11.11
CA GLY A 61 7.69 10.15 -12.35
C GLY A 61 6.82 10.45 -13.57
N LEU A 62 7.42 11.03 -14.61
CA LEU A 62 6.73 11.35 -15.87
C LEU A 62 6.30 10.09 -16.66
N ASN A 63 6.71 8.92 -16.19
CA ASN A 63 6.34 7.59 -16.69
C ASN A 63 5.30 6.87 -15.82
N VAL A 64 4.72 7.53 -14.82
CA VAL A 64 3.78 6.94 -13.87
C VAL A 64 2.42 7.64 -13.96
N ILE A 65 1.35 6.86 -13.86
CA ILE A 65 -0.01 7.35 -13.60
C ILE A 65 -0.49 6.80 -12.27
N GLU A 66 -1.33 7.57 -11.58
CA GLU A 66 -2.00 7.15 -10.36
C GLU A 66 -3.52 7.13 -10.61
N LEU A 67 -4.17 6.08 -10.17
CA LEU A 67 -5.62 5.90 -10.23
C LEU A 67 -6.16 5.72 -8.81
N CYS A 68 -7.16 6.51 -8.45
CA CYS A 68 -7.90 6.38 -7.19
C CYS A 68 -9.33 5.89 -7.45
N CYS A 69 -9.99 5.39 -6.41
CA CYS A 69 -11.44 5.18 -6.43
C CYS A 69 -12.16 5.84 -5.25
N TYR A 70 -13.45 6.09 -5.43
CA TYR A 70 -14.28 6.60 -4.35
C TYR A 70 -14.42 5.57 -3.22
N PRO A 71 -14.35 6.01 -1.95
CA PRO A 71 -14.40 5.09 -0.83
C PRO A 71 -15.80 4.49 -0.68
N HIS A 72 -15.87 3.22 -0.27
CA HIS A 72 -17.16 2.53 -0.10
C HIS A 72 -17.16 1.49 1.04
N LYS A 73 -18.36 1.22 1.59
CA LYS A 73 -18.56 0.29 2.73
C LYS A 73 -18.25 -1.17 2.38
N ASP A 74 -18.56 -1.60 1.16
CA ASP A 74 -18.34 -2.96 0.64
C ASP A 74 -17.15 -2.97 -0.30
N ALA A 75 -16.24 -3.96 -0.17
CA ALA A 75 -14.95 -3.96 -0.85
C ALA A 75 -15.07 -4.20 -2.37
N ASN A 76 -16.17 -4.81 -2.81
CA ASN A 76 -16.43 -5.06 -4.22
C ASN A 76 -16.72 -3.77 -5.03
N ASN A 77 -17.15 -2.68 -4.39
CA ASN A 77 -17.45 -1.43 -5.11
C ASN A 77 -16.18 -0.64 -5.49
N PRO A 78 -15.22 -0.40 -4.57
CA PRO A 78 -13.92 0.16 -4.91
C PRO A 78 -13.20 -0.70 -5.94
N ALA A 79 -13.32 -2.03 -5.82
CA ALA A 79 -12.76 -2.97 -6.78
C ALA A 79 -13.34 -2.81 -8.19
N ILE A 80 -14.67 -2.79 -8.35
CA ILE A 80 -15.27 -2.65 -9.69
C ILE A 80 -14.97 -1.29 -10.31
N GLU A 81 -14.89 -0.22 -9.50
CA GLU A 81 -14.56 1.12 -9.97
C GLU A 81 -13.12 1.20 -10.50
N ILE A 82 -12.14 0.63 -9.79
CA ILE A 82 -10.76 0.51 -10.27
C ILE A 82 -10.71 -0.29 -11.57
N ILE A 83 -11.38 -1.45 -11.63
CA ILE A 83 -11.41 -2.31 -12.81
C ILE A 83 -11.98 -1.56 -14.03
N THR A 84 -13.15 -0.94 -13.88
CA THR A 84 -13.80 -0.20 -14.98
C THR A 84 -12.99 1.03 -15.41
N SER A 85 -12.30 1.67 -14.47
CA SER A 85 -11.39 2.77 -14.78
C SER A 85 -10.17 2.28 -15.56
N LEU A 86 -9.58 1.15 -15.16
CA LEU A 86 -8.45 0.54 -15.88
C LEU A 86 -8.83 0.12 -17.30
N GLU A 87 -10.02 -0.48 -17.52
CA GLU A 87 -10.49 -0.81 -18.87
C GLU A 87 -10.53 0.43 -19.78
N LYS A 88 -11.00 1.56 -19.26
CA LYS A 88 -11.03 2.84 -19.99
C LYS A 88 -9.64 3.41 -20.24
N ILE A 89 -8.73 3.29 -19.27
CA ILE A 89 -7.34 3.75 -19.39
C ILE A 89 -6.61 2.92 -20.45
N ILE A 90 -6.75 1.59 -20.42
CA ILE A 90 -6.15 0.67 -21.40
C ILE A 90 -6.63 1.03 -22.81
N GLU A 91 -7.93 1.24 -23.00
CA GLU A 91 -8.47 1.61 -24.32
C GLU A 91 -7.87 2.92 -24.87
N VAL A 92 -7.59 3.92 -24.00
CA VAL A 92 -6.94 5.16 -24.44
C VAL A 92 -5.44 4.95 -24.65
N ALA A 93 -4.78 4.16 -23.80
CA ALA A 93 -3.37 3.82 -23.92
C ALA A 93 -3.08 3.09 -25.24
N GLU A 94 -3.89 2.10 -25.62
CA GLU A 94 -3.77 1.36 -26.87
C GLU A 94 -3.83 2.28 -28.10
N LYS A 95 -4.78 3.23 -28.12
CA LYS A 95 -4.88 4.26 -29.19
C LYS A 95 -3.64 5.14 -29.30
N ASN A 96 -2.90 5.27 -28.20
CA ASN A 96 -1.65 6.02 -28.12
C ASN A 96 -0.39 5.16 -28.33
N LYS A 97 -0.54 3.87 -28.68
CA LYS A 97 0.55 2.89 -28.78
C LYS A 97 1.31 2.72 -27.45
N LEU A 98 0.56 2.75 -26.35
CA LEU A 98 1.05 2.61 -24.98
C LEU A 98 0.37 1.40 -24.32
N LYS A 99 1.06 0.83 -23.32
CA LYS A 99 0.51 -0.20 -22.44
C LYS A 99 0.79 0.13 -20.97
N LEU A 100 0.07 -0.54 -20.07
CA LEU A 100 0.24 -0.39 -18.62
C LEU A 100 1.09 -1.54 -18.06
N TYR A 101 2.11 -1.21 -17.28
CA TYR A 101 2.95 -2.20 -16.62
C TYR A 101 2.61 -2.29 -15.12
N PRO A 102 2.28 -3.49 -14.60
CA PRO A 102 1.60 -3.64 -13.30
C PRO A 102 2.52 -3.75 -12.08
N PHE A 103 3.84 -3.73 -12.25
CA PHE A 103 4.76 -4.04 -11.15
C PHE A 103 5.54 -2.83 -10.69
N SER A 104 5.97 -2.93 -9.43
CA SER A 104 6.47 -1.78 -8.67
C SER A 104 7.81 -1.24 -9.15
N THR A 105 8.53 -1.99 -9.98
CA THR A 105 9.76 -1.57 -10.64
C THR A 105 9.80 -2.13 -12.06
N TYR A 106 10.23 -1.32 -13.02
CA TYR A 106 10.58 -1.84 -14.34
C TYR A 106 11.87 -2.70 -14.25
N PRO A 107 11.98 -3.83 -14.97
CA PRO A 107 13.12 -4.73 -14.80
C PRO A 107 14.46 -4.11 -15.23
N GLY A 108 14.43 -3.26 -16.26
CA GLY A 108 15.62 -2.60 -16.81
C GLY A 108 15.94 -1.25 -16.18
N LYS A 109 16.83 -0.49 -16.83
CA LYS A 109 17.19 0.88 -16.43
C LYS A 109 16.08 1.87 -16.81
N ILE A 110 15.83 2.83 -15.93
CA ILE A 110 14.89 3.93 -16.16
C ILE A 110 15.65 5.26 -16.04
N GLU A 111 15.46 6.15 -17.01
CA GLU A 111 15.89 7.54 -16.88
C GLU A 111 14.92 8.27 -15.95
N SER A 112 15.44 8.91 -14.89
CA SER A 112 14.57 9.63 -13.97
C SER A 112 14.11 10.94 -14.60
N ARG A 113 12.78 11.10 -14.75
CA ARG A 113 12.16 12.34 -15.24
C ARG A 113 11.08 12.76 -14.26
N ILE A 114 11.32 13.87 -13.56
CA ILE A 114 10.39 14.40 -12.58
C ILE A 114 9.26 15.13 -13.30
N THR A 115 8.02 14.82 -12.92
CA THR A 115 6.83 15.51 -13.43
C THR A 115 6.81 16.97 -12.99
N PRO A 116 6.54 17.94 -13.89
CA PRO A 116 6.35 19.33 -13.49
C PRO A 116 5.19 19.50 -12.49
N HIS A 117 5.44 20.17 -11.37
CA HIS A 117 4.43 20.50 -10.37
C HIS A 117 4.34 22.03 -10.22
N PRO A 118 3.16 22.65 -10.43
CA PRO A 118 3.00 24.11 -10.37
C PRO A 118 3.53 24.73 -9.07
N ASP A 119 3.27 24.08 -7.94
CA ASP A 119 3.73 24.57 -6.64
C ASP A 119 5.17 24.16 -6.27
N GLY A 120 5.94 23.60 -7.21
CA GLY A 120 7.35 23.21 -6.97
C GLY A 120 7.55 22.04 -6.00
N ARG A 121 6.49 21.29 -5.66
CA ARG A 121 6.52 20.22 -4.64
C ARG A 121 7.67 19.23 -4.83
N TYR A 122 7.83 18.67 -6.02
CA TYR A 122 8.87 17.66 -6.27
C TYR A 122 10.28 18.26 -6.28
N ILE A 123 10.45 19.51 -6.71
CA ILE A 123 11.74 20.22 -6.65
C ILE A 123 12.19 20.39 -5.20
N ILE A 124 11.26 20.71 -4.30
CA ILE A 124 11.56 20.87 -2.87
C ILE A 124 11.93 19.53 -2.23
N GLN A 125 11.19 18.47 -2.57
CA GLN A 125 11.52 17.13 -2.11
C GLN A 125 12.90 16.70 -2.62
N GLU A 126 13.23 16.98 -3.88
CA GLU A 126 14.54 16.70 -4.46
C GLU A 126 15.66 17.42 -3.69
N LYS A 127 15.49 18.71 -3.38
CA LYS A 127 16.46 19.46 -2.60
C LYS A 127 16.64 18.93 -1.18
N ILE A 128 15.54 18.56 -0.50
CA ILE A 128 15.58 18.05 0.88
C ILE A 128 16.21 16.65 0.95
N LEU A 129 15.83 15.77 0.01
CA LEU A 129 16.21 14.35 0.05
C LEU A 129 17.50 14.06 -0.73
N GLY A 130 17.91 15.00 -1.59
CA GLY A 130 19.03 14.91 -2.51
C GLY A 130 18.62 14.29 -3.85
N ALA A 131 19.07 14.89 -4.96
CA ALA A 131 18.73 14.46 -6.32
C ALA A 131 18.98 12.96 -6.57
N LYS A 132 20.12 12.45 -6.10
CA LYS A 132 20.49 11.04 -6.24
C LYS A 132 19.48 10.09 -5.56
N ASN A 133 18.98 10.43 -4.38
CA ASN A 133 18.03 9.58 -3.66
C ASN A 133 16.61 9.78 -4.19
N PHE A 134 16.23 11.04 -4.46
CA PHE A 134 14.88 11.37 -4.89
C PHE A 134 14.55 10.83 -6.28
N CYS A 135 15.55 10.66 -7.16
CA CYS A 135 15.35 10.04 -8.47
C CYS A 135 14.78 8.60 -8.37
N HIS A 136 14.97 7.90 -7.26
CA HIS A 136 14.37 6.59 -7.04
C HIS A 136 12.84 6.65 -6.94
N ALA A 137 12.26 7.77 -6.49
CA ALA A 137 10.81 7.95 -6.40
C ALA A 137 10.15 7.85 -7.78
N THR A 138 10.82 8.32 -8.85
CA THR A 138 10.29 8.24 -10.22
C THR A 138 10.36 6.85 -10.84
N LYS A 139 10.98 5.89 -10.14
CA LYS A 139 11.31 4.54 -10.65
C LYS A 139 10.51 3.45 -9.96
N VAL A 140 9.62 3.84 -9.07
CA VAL A 140 8.79 2.92 -8.31
C VAL A 140 7.33 3.29 -8.38
N THR A 141 6.49 2.27 -8.29
CA THR A 141 5.04 2.40 -8.14
C THR A 141 4.55 1.59 -6.94
N GLY A 142 3.40 1.94 -6.38
CA GLY A 142 2.81 1.29 -5.23
C GLY A 142 1.32 1.06 -5.31
N PHE A 143 0.84 0.29 -4.35
CA PHE A 143 -0.57 0.15 -4.03
C PHE A 143 -0.83 0.71 -2.63
N HIS A 144 -1.82 1.61 -2.51
CA HIS A 144 -2.23 2.17 -1.23
C HIS A 144 -3.66 1.74 -0.88
N HIS A 145 -3.82 1.28 0.37
CA HIS A 145 -5.11 0.91 0.92
C HIS A 145 -5.54 1.93 1.98
N HIS A 146 -6.69 2.56 1.75
CA HIS A 146 -7.28 3.51 2.68
C HIS A 146 -8.41 2.87 3.46
N TYR A 147 -8.39 3.03 4.78
CA TYR A 147 -9.45 2.57 5.66
C TYR A 147 -9.92 3.70 6.58
N ALA A 148 -11.22 3.89 6.69
CA ALA A 148 -11.78 4.95 7.53
C ALA A 148 -11.32 4.82 9.01
N LEU A 149 -10.97 5.95 9.62
CA LEU A 149 -10.70 6.00 11.06
C LEU A 149 -11.98 5.76 11.88
N PRO A 150 -11.87 5.35 13.16
CA PRO A 150 -13.02 5.26 14.05
C PRO A 150 -13.79 6.60 14.09
N LYS A 151 -15.12 6.56 13.95
CA LYS A 151 -15.96 7.76 13.93
C LYS A 151 -15.69 8.62 15.17
N GLY A 152 -15.45 9.91 14.97
CA GLY A 152 -15.30 10.89 16.05
C GLY A 152 -13.86 11.13 16.51
N VAL A 153 -12.86 10.44 15.94
CA VAL A 153 -11.44 10.72 16.24
C VAL A 153 -10.81 11.75 15.30
N PHE A 154 -11.51 12.13 14.23
CA PHE A 154 -11.00 13.03 13.19
C PHE A 154 -11.91 14.25 13.02
N ASP A 155 -11.31 15.41 12.80
CA ASP A 155 -11.99 16.65 12.47
C ASP A 155 -11.85 16.96 10.98
N HIS A 156 -12.97 16.91 10.24
CA HIS A 156 -12.97 17.15 8.80
C HIS A 156 -12.85 18.63 8.40
N LYS A 157 -13.03 19.57 9.34
CA LYS A 157 -12.84 21.00 9.09
C LYS A 157 -11.37 21.36 9.22
N THR A 158 -10.74 20.98 10.34
CA THR A 158 -9.31 21.28 10.61
C THR A 158 -8.36 20.24 10.03
N LYS A 159 -8.87 19.12 9.51
CA LYS A 159 -8.12 17.96 9.00
C LYS A 159 -7.11 17.40 10.03
N SER A 160 -7.50 17.37 11.30
CA SER A 160 -6.64 16.94 12.40
C SER A 160 -7.29 15.85 13.26
N LEU A 161 -6.47 15.16 14.07
CA LEU A 161 -6.97 14.24 15.09
C LEU A 161 -7.56 15.01 16.28
N LYS A 162 -8.66 14.49 16.82
CA LYS A 162 -9.30 15.06 18.01
C LYS A 162 -8.63 14.54 19.28
N ILE A 163 -8.42 15.44 20.23
CA ILE A 163 -7.98 15.08 21.58
C ILE A 163 -9.16 14.46 22.32
N LEU A 164 -9.07 13.18 22.65
CA LEU A 164 -10.12 12.45 23.37
C LEU A 164 -9.57 11.90 24.70
N VAL A 165 -10.17 12.32 25.81
CA VAL A 165 -9.84 11.82 27.15
C VAL A 165 -10.64 10.53 27.43
N ASN A 166 -9.98 9.50 27.96
CA ASN A 166 -10.58 8.20 28.32
C ASN A 166 -11.61 7.62 27.31
N SER A 167 -11.31 7.67 26.02
CA SER A 167 -12.26 7.25 24.97
C SER A 167 -11.93 5.87 24.38
N LYS A 168 -12.97 5.02 24.29
CA LYS A 168 -12.90 3.74 23.54
C LYS A 168 -12.52 3.96 22.07
N LEU A 169 -12.93 5.09 21.47
CA LEU A 169 -12.60 5.44 20.08
C LEU A 169 -11.11 5.77 19.92
N LYS A 170 -10.50 6.44 20.90
CA LYS A 170 -9.04 6.67 20.92
C LYS A 170 -8.27 5.35 20.99
N ARG A 171 -8.67 4.42 21.87
CA ARG A 171 -8.04 3.10 21.95
C ARG A 171 -8.19 2.30 20.65
N SER A 172 -9.36 2.39 20.02
CA SER A 172 -9.61 1.78 18.72
C SER A 172 -8.73 2.37 17.60
N LEU A 173 -8.49 3.69 17.61
CA LEU A 173 -7.57 4.36 16.69
C LEU A 173 -6.14 3.83 16.85
N LEU A 174 -5.63 3.81 18.08
CA LEU A 174 -4.28 3.30 18.36
C LEU A 174 -4.14 1.82 17.99
N SER A 175 -5.16 1.02 18.31
CA SER A 175 -5.17 -0.41 17.97
C SER A 175 -5.15 -0.62 16.46
N SER A 176 -5.94 0.16 15.70
CA SER A 176 -5.94 0.12 14.25
C SER A 176 -4.58 0.55 13.67
N TYR A 177 -3.99 1.62 14.20
CA TYR A 177 -2.70 2.15 13.76
C TYR A 177 -1.54 1.17 14.03
N ASN A 178 -1.45 0.64 15.24
CA ASN A 178 -0.44 -0.35 15.62
C ASN A 178 -0.61 -1.67 14.87
N PHE A 179 -1.86 -2.09 14.62
CA PHE A 179 -2.13 -3.24 13.76
C PHE A 179 -1.61 -3.02 12.33
N ALA A 180 -1.86 -1.86 11.74
CA ALA A 180 -1.36 -1.54 10.40
C ALA A 180 0.19 -1.56 10.35
N ILE A 181 0.87 -1.10 11.41
CA ILE A 181 2.33 -1.22 11.52
C ILE A 181 2.76 -2.69 11.60
N ALA A 182 2.06 -3.50 12.41
CA ALA A 182 2.40 -4.90 12.62
C ALA A 182 2.27 -5.74 11.35
N ILE A 183 1.27 -5.44 10.49
CA ILE A 183 1.05 -6.18 9.25
C ILE A 183 1.88 -5.67 8.06
N ASP A 184 2.62 -4.56 8.20
CA ASP A 184 3.38 -3.98 7.08
C ASP A 184 4.34 -4.99 6.41
N PRO A 185 5.15 -5.79 7.15
CA PRO A 185 5.99 -6.82 6.53
C PRO A 185 5.17 -7.91 5.81
N ILE A 186 3.97 -8.23 6.31
CA ILE A 186 3.10 -9.25 5.72
C ILE A 186 2.52 -8.76 4.40
N ILE A 187 1.96 -7.55 4.38
CA ILE A 187 1.39 -7.00 3.14
C ILE A 187 2.49 -6.70 2.11
N THR A 188 3.70 -6.37 2.57
CA THR A 188 4.90 -6.28 1.71
C THR A 188 5.22 -7.65 1.08
N LEU A 189 5.26 -8.73 1.88
CA LEU A 189 5.47 -10.10 1.41
C LEU A 189 4.41 -10.53 0.38
N LEU A 190 3.13 -10.36 0.72
CA LEU A 190 2.00 -10.81 -0.11
C LEU A 190 1.87 -10.03 -1.43
N THR A 191 2.56 -8.88 -1.56
CA THR A 191 2.50 -8.07 -2.77
C THR A 191 3.80 -8.00 -3.55
N GLN A 192 4.89 -8.65 -3.08
CA GLN A 192 6.19 -8.69 -3.76
C GLN A 192 6.06 -8.90 -5.27
N SER A 193 6.43 -7.88 -6.05
CA SER A 193 6.42 -7.91 -7.52
C SER A 193 7.63 -7.23 -8.16
N SER A 194 8.59 -6.78 -7.37
CA SER A 194 9.72 -5.96 -7.82
C SER A 194 11.08 -6.62 -7.60
N PRO A 195 11.39 -7.77 -8.23
CA PRO A 195 12.67 -8.43 -7.96
C PRO A 195 13.88 -7.71 -8.58
N PHE A 196 13.65 -7.00 -9.68
CA PHE A 196 14.67 -6.29 -10.43
C PHE A 196 14.58 -4.78 -10.22
N PHE A 197 15.73 -4.12 -10.17
CA PHE A 197 15.84 -2.66 -10.17
C PHE A 197 17.06 -2.25 -10.99
N GLU A 198 16.85 -1.35 -11.95
CA GLU A 198 17.92 -0.82 -12.82
C GLU A 198 18.73 -1.92 -13.55
N GLY A 199 18.05 -2.98 -13.98
CA GLY A 199 18.67 -4.10 -14.68
C GLY A 199 19.36 -5.12 -13.78
N ASN A 200 19.22 -5.05 -12.46
CA ASN A 200 19.85 -6.00 -11.55
C ASN A 200 18.83 -6.61 -10.60
N MET A 201 18.97 -7.90 -10.28
CA MET A 201 18.21 -8.52 -9.21
C MET A 201 18.67 -7.95 -7.87
N LEU A 202 17.84 -7.13 -7.22
CA LEU A 202 18.22 -6.43 -5.99
C LEU A 202 17.66 -7.13 -4.74
N ALA A 203 16.40 -7.55 -4.77
CA ALA A 203 15.72 -8.21 -3.66
C ALA A 203 14.44 -8.90 -4.15
N LYS A 204 13.59 -9.43 -3.27
CA LYS A 204 12.22 -9.84 -3.66
C LYS A 204 11.28 -8.63 -3.73
N ASN A 205 11.51 -7.61 -2.91
CA ASN A 205 10.80 -6.34 -2.93
C ASN A 205 11.79 -5.17 -3.04
N SER A 206 12.23 -4.87 -4.27
CA SER A 206 13.15 -3.77 -4.53
C SER A 206 12.51 -2.42 -4.23
N ARG A 207 11.22 -2.25 -4.55
CA ARG A 207 10.47 -1.02 -4.29
C ARG A 207 10.61 -0.56 -2.83
N MET A 208 10.39 -1.47 -1.89
CA MET A 208 10.48 -1.16 -0.47
C MET A 208 11.88 -0.67 -0.09
N ILE A 209 12.91 -1.33 -0.59
CA ILE A 209 14.31 -1.02 -0.29
C ILE A 209 14.68 0.34 -0.87
N VAL A 210 14.40 0.58 -2.15
CA VAL A 210 14.78 1.82 -2.83
C VAL A 210 13.93 3.02 -2.39
N TYR A 211 12.70 2.80 -1.94
CA TYR A 211 11.85 3.88 -1.45
C TYR A 211 12.13 4.21 0.01
N ARG A 212 12.13 3.22 0.91
CA ARG A 212 12.32 3.46 2.36
C ARG A 212 13.79 3.68 2.72
N GLY A 213 14.69 2.86 2.18
CA GLY A 213 16.12 2.91 2.42
C GLY A 213 16.56 2.86 3.89
N GLY A 214 17.72 3.43 4.15
CA GLY A 214 18.29 3.61 5.48
C GLY A 214 19.00 2.37 6.05
N LYS A 215 19.65 2.55 7.21
CA LYS A 215 20.51 1.56 7.86
C LYS A 215 19.84 0.21 8.11
N LYS A 216 18.54 0.19 8.40
CA LYS A 216 17.79 -1.05 8.70
C LYS A 216 17.62 -1.95 7.47
N LEU A 217 17.44 -1.33 6.31
CA LEU A 217 17.34 -2.06 5.04
C LEU A 217 18.71 -2.22 4.38
N GLY A 218 19.71 -1.40 4.73
CA GLY A 218 21.05 -1.51 4.18
C GLY A 218 21.17 -0.97 2.75
N TYR A 219 20.33 0.02 2.39
CA TYR A 219 20.30 0.59 1.04
C TYR A 219 20.05 2.10 1.06
N PRO A 220 20.70 2.89 0.19
CA PRO A 220 20.49 4.33 0.08
C PRO A 220 19.23 4.68 -0.74
N GLY A 221 18.05 4.39 -0.21
CA GLY A 221 16.76 4.76 -0.80
C GLY A 221 16.33 6.21 -0.59
N VAL A 222 15.19 6.60 -1.16
CA VAL A 222 14.61 7.98 -1.18
C VAL A 222 14.68 8.65 0.18
N TYR A 223 14.21 7.97 1.23
CA TYR A 223 14.10 8.55 2.57
C TYR A 223 15.24 8.18 3.52
N SER A 224 16.38 7.67 3.02
CA SER A 224 17.50 7.23 3.87
C SER A 224 17.97 8.29 4.86
N ASN A 225 17.99 9.55 4.43
CA ASN A 225 18.43 10.68 5.25
C ASN A 225 17.27 11.37 6.00
N PHE A 226 16.02 10.91 5.81
CA PHE A 226 14.84 11.50 6.43
C PHE A 226 13.83 10.43 6.89
N GLN A 227 14.35 9.43 7.62
CA GLN A 227 13.59 8.24 8.05
C GLN A 227 12.29 8.55 8.81
N GLN A 228 12.19 9.71 9.48
CA GLN A 228 10.96 10.10 10.17
C GLN A 228 9.75 10.23 9.23
N VAL A 229 9.92 10.54 7.94
CA VAL A 229 8.81 10.64 6.96
C VAL A 229 8.67 9.43 6.05
N GLY A 230 9.64 8.52 5.98
CA GLY A 230 9.64 7.42 5.01
C GLY A 230 9.82 6.02 5.58
N ALA A 231 10.28 5.89 6.84
CA ALA A 231 10.50 4.59 7.46
C ALA A 231 9.22 4.01 8.07
N LEU A 232 9.20 2.70 8.31
CA LEU A 232 8.22 2.11 9.21
C LEU A 232 8.51 2.57 10.64
N LEU A 233 7.53 3.23 11.25
CA LEU A 233 7.63 3.83 12.58
C LEU A 233 7.36 2.78 13.69
N PRO A 234 7.86 2.99 14.92
CA PRO A 234 7.44 2.16 16.04
C PRO A 234 5.95 2.36 16.37
N TYR A 235 5.40 1.45 17.17
CA TYR A 235 4.04 1.58 17.70
C TYR A 235 3.89 2.81 18.59
N GLU A 236 2.64 3.24 18.75
CA GLU A 236 2.25 4.31 19.67
C GLU A 236 1.58 3.71 20.90
N GLN A 237 1.92 4.23 22.08
CA GLN A 237 1.33 3.80 23.35
C GLN A 237 0.06 4.59 23.66
N THR A 238 0.07 5.89 23.38
CA THR A 238 -1.07 6.78 23.65
C THR A 238 -1.43 7.64 22.43
N GLY A 239 -2.65 8.19 22.45
CA GLY A 239 -3.08 9.14 21.42
C GLY A 239 -2.26 10.42 21.44
N THR A 240 -1.75 10.81 22.61
CA THR A 240 -0.87 11.97 22.77
C THR A 240 0.47 11.73 22.08
N ASP A 241 1.04 10.53 22.19
CA ASP A 241 2.29 10.16 21.50
C ASP A 241 2.13 10.25 19.98
N LEU A 242 1.02 9.71 19.47
CA LEU A 242 0.68 9.76 18.05
C LEU A 242 0.57 11.21 17.54
N MET A 243 -0.16 12.06 18.25
CA MET A 243 -0.31 13.49 17.88
C MET A 243 1.02 14.23 17.96
N LYS A 244 1.79 14.03 19.04
CA LYS A 244 3.12 14.64 19.20
C LYS A 244 4.06 14.21 18.08
N ARG A 245 4.04 12.94 17.66
CA ARG A 245 4.84 12.47 16.52
C ARG A 245 4.43 13.13 15.21
N ILE A 246 3.13 13.25 14.94
CA ILE A 246 2.62 13.96 13.76
C ILE A 246 3.16 15.40 13.73
N LYS A 247 3.00 16.13 14.84
CA LYS A 247 3.46 17.51 14.97
C LYS A 247 4.98 17.64 14.80
N ASN A 248 5.77 16.82 15.48
CA ASN A 248 7.23 16.86 15.39
C ASN A 248 7.72 16.56 13.97
N ARG A 249 7.12 15.56 13.31
CA ARG A 249 7.44 15.22 11.92
C ARG A 249 7.11 16.39 10.98
N HIS A 250 5.95 17.03 11.18
CA HIS A 250 5.57 18.21 10.40
C HIS A 250 6.56 19.36 10.60
N GLN A 251 6.87 19.72 11.84
CA GLN A 251 7.85 20.77 12.14
C GLN A 251 9.21 20.47 11.51
N ASN A 252 9.69 19.23 11.61
CA ASN A 252 10.98 18.87 11.04
C ASN A 252 10.97 18.94 9.51
N TRP A 253 9.86 18.56 8.86
CA TRP A 253 9.69 18.74 7.42
C TRP A 253 9.68 20.21 7.04
N MET A 254 8.95 21.05 7.78
CA MET A 254 8.90 22.49 7.52
C MET A 254 10.27 23.16 7.67
N ASN A 255 11.03 22.81 8.71
CA ASN A 255 12.41 23.27 8.88
C ASN A 255 13.31 22.84 7.70
N ALA A 256 13.06 21.66 7.11
CA ALA A 256 13.80 21.20 5.94
C ALA A 256 13.40 21.98 4.67
N VAL A 257 12.12 22.31 4.50
CA VAL A 257 11.62 23.17 3.42
C VAL A 257 12.24 24.57 3.50
N GLU A 258 12.26 25.19 4.67
CA GLU A 258 12.90 26.50 4.89
C GLU A 258 14.38 26.46 4.54
N LYS A 259 15.11 25.43 4.99
CA LYS A 259 16.54 25.25 4.67
C LYS A 259 16.81 24.98 3.19
N ALA A 260 15.87 24.40 2.45
CA ALA A 260 16.02 24.16 1.01
C ALA A 260 16.02 25.45 0.18
N GLY A 261 15.64 26.60 0.79
CA GLY A 261 15.77 27.92 0.18
C GLY A 261 14.95 28.10 -1.10
N VAL A 262 13.85 27.35 -1.25
CA VAL A 262 12.94 27.52 -2.40
C VAL A 262 11.87 28.52 -1.98
N ASN A 263 11.72 29.59 -2.76
CA ASN A 263 10.63 30.55 -2.60
C ASN A 263 9.31 29.88 -3.02
N ALA A 264 8.78 29.02 -2.17
CA ALA A 264 7.58 28.24 -2.43
C ALA A 264 6.52 28.53 -1.37
N ASP A 265 5.27 28.51 -1.81
CA ASP A 265 4.13 28.67 -0.91
C ASP A 265 3.97 27.41 -0.04
N ILE A 266 4.56 27.49 1.15
CA ILE A 266 4.51 26.48 2.21
C ILE A 266 3.07 25.99 2.46
N LYS A 267 2.08 26.90 2.41
CA LYS A 267 0.68 26.54 2.68
C LYS A 267 0.10 25.67 1.56
N LYS A 268 0.58 25.79 0.33
CA LYS A 268 0.19 24.91 -0.78
C LYS A 268 0.90 23.56 -0.75
N LEU A 269 2.14 23.52 -0.27
CA LEU A 269 2.95 22.29 -0.21
C LEU A 269 2.47 21.31 0.85
N CYS A 270 2.16 21.81 2.03
CA CYS A 270 1.75 21.01 3.20
C CYS A 270 0.67 21.78 3.96
N ALA A 271 -0.52 21.88 3.37
CA ALA A 271 -1.65 22.62 3.94
C ALA A 271 -2.07 22.13 5.33
N TYR A 272 -1.78 20.86 5.65
CA TYR A 272 -2.12 20.24 6.92
C TYR A 272 -0.93 19.46 7.49
N GLU A 273 -0.86 19.34 8.82
CA GLU A 273 0.20 18.57 9.51
C GLU A 273 0.30 17.11 9.03
N LEU A 274 -0.82 16.55 8.56
CA LEU A 274 -0.91 15.18 8.04
C LEU A 274 -0.34 15.04 6.62
N ASP A 275 0.02 16.12 5.92
CA ASP A 275 0.54 16.05 4.55
C ASP A 275 2.06 15.74 4.50
N SER A 276 2.81 16.02 5.56
CA SER A 276 4.28 15.89 5.62
C SER A 276 4.77 14.48 5.97
N SER A 277 4.19 13.44 5.36
CA SER A 277 4.50 12.04 5.66
C SER A 277 4.28 11.13 4.46
N TRP A 278 5.25 10.26 4.20
CA TRP A 278 5.23 9.17 3.22
C TRP A 278 5.55 7.82 3.88
N ASN A 279 5.36 7.72 5.21
CA ASN A 279 5.62 6.48 5.95
C ASN A 279 4.70 5.35 5.44
N PRO A 280 5.12 4.08 5.57
CA PRO A 280 4.32 2.93 5.13
C PRO A 280 2.95 2.81 5.79
N VAL A 281 2.80 3.40 6.97
CA VAL A 281 1.51 3.54 7.67
C VAL A 281 1.34 5.01 8.03
N LYS A 282 0.21 5.58 7.62
CA LYS A 282 -0.07 7.00 7.77
C LYS A 282 -1.52 7.24 8.16
N ILE A 283 -1.75 8.27 8.96
CA ILE A 283 -3.06 8.91 9.05
C ILE A 283 -3.02 10.11 8.13
N ASN A 284 -3.96 10.21 7.19
CA ASN A 284 -3.95 11.27 6.19
C ASN A 284 -5.09 12.29 6.40
N LYS A 285 -5.01 13.41 5.67
CA LYS A 285 -5.98 14.51 5.75
C LYS A 285 -7.42 14.14 5.37
N HIS A 286 -7.64 12.97 4.78
CA HIS A 286 -8.98 12.48 4.48
C HIS A 286 -9.65 11.76 5.66
N GLY A 287 -8.94 11.64 6.80
CA GLY A 287 -9.44 10.92 7.96
C GLY A 287 -9.43 9.41 7.73
N THR A 288 -8.38 8.93 7.06
CA THR A 288 -8.16 7.48 6.83
C THR A 288 -6.83 7.04 7.40
N LEU A 289 -6.79 5.78 7.81
CA LEU A 289 -5.57 5.01 8.01
C LEU A 289 -5.16 4.42 6.67
N GLU A 290 -3.95 4.73 6.27
CA GLU A 290 -3.42 4.44 4.94
C GLU A 290 -2.24 3.49 5.08
N SER A 291 -2.34 2.34 4.41
CA SER A 291 -1.27 1.35 4.27
C SER A 291 -0.62 1.51 2.90
N ARG A 292 0.65 1.92 2.89
CA ARG A 292 1.43 2.31 1.70
C ARG A 292 2.60 1.36 1.39
N GLY A 293 2.77 0.34 2.23
CA GLY A 293 3.92 -0.57 2.15
C GLY A 293 3.89 -1.56 0.99
N MET A 294 2.76 -1.68 0.30
CA MET A 294 2.53 -2.71 -0.72
C MET A 294 3.10 -2.31 -2.07
N ASP A 295 3.62 -3.32 -2.76
CA ASP A 295 3.94 -3.25 -4.17
C ASP A 295 2.64 -3.18 -4.99
N MET A 296 2.67 -2.44 -6.09
CA MET A 296 1.69 -2.64 -7.15
C MET A 296 1.82 -4.05 -7.72
N ASN A 297 0.70 -4.67 -8.07
CA ASN A 297 0.64 -6.05 -8.53
C ASN A 297 -0.61 -6.30 -9.38
N TYR A 298 -0.80 -7.54 -9.83
CA TYR A 298 -2.07 -8.01 -10.39
C TYR A 298 -3.27 -7.66 -9.50
N LEU A 299 -4.41 -7.38 -10.12
CA LEU A 299 -5.62 -7.01 -9.39
C LEU A 299 -6.11 -8.13 -8.48
N SER A 300 -5.98 -9.38 -8.91
CA SER A 300 -6.32 -10.54 -8.08
C SER A 300 -5.57 -10.55 -6.74
N ILE A 301 -4.32 -10.09 -6.72
CA ILE A 301 -3.47 -10.02 -5.53
C ILE A 301 -3.85 -8.82 -4.67
N ILE A 302 -3.81 -7.60 -5.21
CA ILE A 302 -4.02 -6.39 -4.39
C ILE A 302 -5.45 -6.30 -3.83
N LEU A 303 -6.46 -6.81 -4.56
CA LEU A 303 -7.84 -6.87 -4.05
C LEU A 303 -8.00 -7.95 -2.97
N GLY A 304 -7.34 -9.10 -3.11
CA GLY A 304 -7.29 -10.13 -2.08
C GLY A 304 -6.71 -9.59 -0.77
N VAL A 305 -5.56 -8.92 -0.85
CA VAL A 305 -4.90 -8.27 0.30
C VAL A 305 -5.78 -7.17 0.90
N SER A 306 -6.40 -6.32 0.07
CA SER A 306 -7.33 -5.27 0.55
C SER A 306 -8.48 -5.86 1.38
N VAL A 307 -9.07 -6.97 0.95
CA VAL A 307 -10.16 -7.64 1.68
C VAL A 307 -9.69 -8.13 3.05
N LEU A 308 -8.47 -8.68 3.16
CA LEU A 308 -7.89 -9.13 4.43
C LEU A 308 -7.64 -7.96 5.39
N ILE A 309 -7.06 -6.85 4.90
CA ILE A 309 -6.81 -5.64 5.68
C ILE A 309 -8.13 -5.07 6.19
N LYS A 310 -9.08 -4.88 5.29
CA LYS A 310 -10.41 -4.35 5.59
C LYS A 310 -11.13 -5.18 6.65
N SER A 311 -11.17 -6.50 6.47
CA SER A 311 -11.90 -7.40 7.38
C SER A 311 -11.29 -7.39 8.78
N SER A 312 -9.96 -7.35 8.86
CA SER A 312 -9.23 -7.25 10.12
C SER A 312 -9.48 -5.92 10.84
N LEU A 313 -9.28 -4.79 10.17
CA LEU A 313 -9.51 -3.46 10.74
C LEU A 313 -10.98 -3.27 11.14
N LYS A 314 -11.92 -3.79 10.35
CA LYS A 314 -13.35 -3.77 10.64
C LYS A 314 -13.67 -4.52 11.93
N LYS A 315 -13.07 -5.69 12.14
CA LYS A 315 -13.25 -6.43 13.39
C LYS A 315 -12.67 -5.64 14.57
N ILE A 316 -11.43 -5.18 14.45
CA ILE A 316 -10.75 -4.40 15.50
C ILE A 316 -11.59 -3.20 15.93
N GLN A 317 -12.11 -2.43 14.98
CA GLN A 317 -12.90 -1.25 15.28
C GLN A 317 -14.29 -1.56 15.85
N ARG A 318 -14.98 -2.59 15.36
CA ARG A 318 -16.36 -2.90 15.80
C ARG A 318 -16.40 -3.57 17.18
N GLU A 319 -15.43 -4.44 17.44
CA GLU A 319 -15.33 -5.19 18.68
C GLU A 319 -14.45 -4.48 19.71
N PHE A 320 -13.85 -3.33 19.37
CA PHE A 320 -12.91 -2.60 20.22
C PHE A 320 -11.76 -3.48 20.71
N ILE A 321 -11.24 -4.34 19.82
CA ILE A 321 -10.09 -5.19 20.12
C ILE A 321 -8.89 -4.32 20.42
N GLU A 322 -8.25 -4.59 21.56
CA GLU A 322 -6.99 -3.98 21.93
C GLU A 322 -5.85 -4.69 21.20
N VAL A 323 -4.99 -3.94 20.52
CA VAL A 323 -3.83 -4.50 19.82
C VAL A 323 -2.59 -4.20 20.63
N LEU A 324 -2.01 -5.25 21.22
CA LEU A 324 -0.98 -5.14 22.25
C LEU A 324 0.36 -5.73 21.79
N PRO A 325 1.45 -4.94 21.75
CA PRO A 325 2.80 -5.44 21.58
C PRO A 325 3.23 -6.32 22.76
N SER A 326 3.70 -7.54 22.49
CA SER A 326 4.15 -8.48 23.52
C SER A 326 5.08 -9.54 22.92
N ASP A 327 5.99 -10.09 23.73
CA ASP A 327 6.85 -11.22 23.34
C ASP A 327 6.05 -12.49 23.01
N ILE A 328 4.87 -12.64 23.61
CA ILE A 328 3.90 -13.69 23.21
C ILE A 328 3.56 -13.54 21.73
N GLY A 329 3.45 -12.30 21.26
CA GLY A 329 3.17 -11.94 19.88
C GLY A 329 4.26 -12.34 18.89
N ILE A 330 5.49 -12.66 19.32
CA ILE A 330 6.54 -13.21 18.44
C ILE A 330 6.17 -14.65 18.03
N LYS A 331 5.76 -15.48 18.99
CA LYS A 331 5.43 -16.90 18.74
C LYS A 331 3.97 -17.13 18.34
N GLN A 332 3.06 -16.28 18.83
CA GLN A 332 1.61 -16.40 18.72
C GLN A 332 0.98 -15.08 18.23
N SER A 333 1.50 -14.56 17.13
CA SER A 333 1.03 -13.34 16.48
C SER A 333 -0.44 -13.43 16.09
N PHE A 334 -1.15 -12.31 16.22
CA PHE A 334 -2.57 -12.16 15.85
C PHE A 334 -3.50 -13.15 16.58
N ARG A 335 -3.05 -13.73 17.70
CA ARG A 335 -3.92 -14.52 18.57
C ARG A 335 -4.83 -13.58 19.36
N LEU A 336 -6.14 -13.74 19.18
CA LEU A 336 -7.15 -12.99 19.93
C LEU A 336 -7.50 -13.77 21.20
N ARG A 337 -7.32 -13.16 22.38
CA ARG A 337 -7.78 -13.68 23.67
C ARG A 337 -8.38 -12.57 24.50
N ASN A 338 -9.60 -12.75 25.02
CA ASN A 338 -10.27 -11.80 25.90
C ASN A 338 -10.28 -10.35 25.37
N GLY A 339 -10.53 -10.19 24.06
CA GLY A 339 -10.53 -8.88 23.41
C GLY A 339 -9.15 -8.27 23.12
N ILE A 340 -8.05 -8.99 23.40
CA ILE A 340 -6.68 -8.55 23.14
C ILE A 340 -6.09 -9.36 21.98
N LEU A 341 -5.58 -8.66 20.97
CA LEU A 341 -4.83 -9.20 19.84
C LEU A 341 -3.34 -8.94 20.04
N TYR A 342 -2.57 -10.00 20.25
CA TYR A 342 -1.14 -9.89 20.49
C TYR A 342 -0.37 -9.70 19.18
N ILE A 343 0.55 -8.73 19.15
CA ILE A 343 1.47 -8.48 18.04
C ILE A 343 2.93 -8.48 18.55
N PRO A 344 3.93 -8.79 17.73
CA PRO A 344 5.32 -8.75 18.16
C PRO A 344 5.77 -7.33 18.53
N PRO A 345 6.79 -7.16 19.39
CA PRO A 345 7.39 -5.85 19.66
C PRO A 345 7.87 -5.16 18.38
N HIS A 346 7.84 -3.83 18.36
CA HIS A 346 8.20 -3.08 17.14
C HIS A 346 9.67 -3.28 16.74
N THR A 347 10.55 -3.65 17.67
CA THR A 347 11.96 -3.97 17.41
C THR A 347 12.07 -5.22 16.56
N HIS A 348 11.28 -6.24 16.85
CA HIS A 348 11.18 -7.45 16.06
C HIS A 348 10.57 -7.17 14.67
N VAL A 349 9.44 -6.48 14.61
CA VAL A 349 8.77 -6.14 13.33
C VAL A 349 9.68 -5.30 12.42
N ARG A 350 10.30 -4.24 12.94
CA ARG A 350 11.11 -3.30 12.13
C ARG A 350 12.55 -3.75 11.93
N GLY A 351 13.09 -4.58 12.81
CA GLY A 351 14.49 -5.01 12.77
C GLY A 351 14.70 -6.33 12.05
N ILE A 352 13.71 -7.23 12.13
CA ILE A 352 13.82 -8.60 11.61
C ILE A 352 12.82 -8.78 10.46
N LEU A 353 11.52 -8.75 10.76
CA LEU A 353 10.48 -9.10 9.78
C LEU A 353 10.44 -8.17 8.57
N GLN A 354 10.65 -6.87 8.77
CA GLN A 354 10.71 -5.90 7.67
C GLN A 354 11.84 -6.24 6.69
N LYS A 355 13.04 -6.52 7.18
CA LYS A 355 14.19 -6.86 6.32
C LYS A 355 13.96 -8.19 5.60
N ALA A 356 13.48 -9.21 6.32
CA ALA A 356 13.13 -10.51 5.74
C ALA A 356 12.07 -10.36 4.62
N SER A 357 11.07 -9.49 4.81
CA SER A 357 10.04 -9.23 3.79
C SER A 357 10.56 -8.49 2.55
N ALA A 358 11.74 -7.87 2.63
CA ALA A 358 12.40 -7.26 1.48
C ALA A 358 13.19 -8.29 0.68
N TYR A 359 14.06 -9.02 1.37
CA TYR A 359 15.15 -9.77 0.75
C TYR A 359 14.84 -11.25 0.59
N GLU A 360 14.23 -11.87 1.60
CA GLU A 360 14.07 -13.32 1.69
C GLU A 360 12.68 -13.76 1.21
N GLY A 361 11.63 -12.99 1.53
CA GLY A 361 10.27 -13.33 1.16
C GLY A 361 9.78 -14.61 1.83
N PHE A 362 9.19 -15.53 1.06
CA PHE A 362 8.67 -16.80 1.57
C PHE A 362 9.75 -17.82 1.96
N ASP A 363 11.01 -17.58 1.57
CA ASP A 363 12.15 -18.41 1.96
C ASP A 363 12.45 -18.29 3.48
N ASN A 364 11.96 -17.22 4.13
CA ASN A 364 12.10 -17.02 5.58
C ASN A 364 10.94 -17.67 6.37
N ASP A 365 11.24 -18.74 7.11
CA ASP A 365 10.24 -19.50 7.88
C ASP A 365 9.51 -18.69 8.95
N GLU A 366 10.20 -17.76 9.62
CA GLU A 366 9.60 -16.93 10.66
C GLU A 366 8.55 -15.98 10.06
N LEU A 367 8.91 -15.28 8.97
CA LEU A 367 8.02 -14.40 8.24
C LEU A 367 6.84 -15.16 7.60
N HIS A 368 7.10 -16.36 7.07
CA HIS A 368 6.05 -17.21 6.53
C HIS A 368 5.05 -17.62 7.63
N LYS A 369 5.54 -18.09 8.78
CA LYS A 369 4.69 -18.44 9.94
C LYS A 369 3.94 -17.22 10.49
N TYR A 370 4.57 -16.04 10.49
CA TYR A 370 3.92 -14.77 10.85
C TYR A 370 2.75 -14.45 9.92
N THR A 371 2.96 -14.64 8.61
CA THR A 371 1.96 -14.44 7.56
C THR A 371 0.82 -15.44 7.66
N GLN A 372 1.09 -16.72 7.90
CA GLN A 372 0.05 -17.74 8.11
C GLN A 372 -0.84 -17.43 9.32
N GLN A 373 -0.27 -16.90 10.40
CA GLN A 373 -1.03 -16.50 11.59
C GLN A 373 -1.96 -15.31 11.29
N PHE A 374 -1.44 -14.29 10.59
CA PHE A 374 -2.27 -13.18 10.11
C PHE A 374 -3.38 -13.68 9.17
N PHE A 375 -3.04 -14.51 8.18
CA PHE A 375 -4.00 -14.99 7.20
C PHE A 375 -5.14 -15.77 7.86
N ARG A 376 -4.84 -16.64 8.84
CA ARG A 376 -5.88 -17.33 9.62
C ARG A 376 -6.80 -16.37 10.37
N PHE A 377 -6.24 -15.35 11.02
CA PHE A 377 -7.03 -14.31 11.69
C PHE A 377 -7.88 -13.53 10.68
N ALA A 378 -7.28 -13.01 9.60
CA ALA A 378 -7.99 -12.18 8.64
C ALA A 378 -9.07 -12.97 7.87
N LYS A 379 -8.77 -14.22 7.46
CA LYS A 379 -9.71 -15.10 6.74
C LYS A 379 -10.93 -15.45 7.59
N SER A 380 -10.75 -15.75 8.88
CA SER A 380 -11.89 -16.07 9.78
C SER A 380 -12.85 -14.88 9.97
N ASN A 381 -12.35 -13.66 9.76
CA ASN A 381 -13.12 -12.42 9.84
C ASN A 381 -13.68 -11.96 8.49
N THR A 382 -13.28 -12.62 7.40
CA THR A 382 -13.67 -12.25 6.04
C THR A 382 -14.97 -12.95 5.64
N PRO A 383 -15.99 -12.22 5.15
CA PRO A 383 -17.22 -12.86 4.67
C PRO A 383 -16.95 -13.87 3.56
N LYS A 384 -17.56 -15.07 3.65
CA LYS A 384 -17.35 -16.20 2.72
C LYS A 384 -17.53 -15.83 1.24
N ILE A 385 -18.36 -14.83 0.94
CA ILE A 385 -18.57 -14.33 -0.42
C ILE A 385 -17.27 -13.88 -1.10
N TYR A 386 -16.27 -13.40 -0.33
CA TYR A 386 -14.98 -12.96 -0.84
C TYR A 386 -13.93 -14.08 -0.96
N ALA A 387 -14.26 -15.32 -0.57
CA ALA A 387 -13.32 -16.44 -0.66
C ALA A 387 -12.65 -16.61 -2.05
N PRO A 388 -13.35 -16.39 -3.18
CA PRO A 388 -12.69 -16.45 -4.50
C PRO A 388 -11.54 -15.46 -4.69
N LEU A 389 -11.59 -14.27 -4.08
CA LEU A 389 -10.48 -13.29 -4.14
C LEU A 389 -9.31 -13.68 -3.23
N LEU A 390 -9.57 -14.51 -2.21
CA LEU A 390 -8.51 -14.97 -1.29
C LEU A 390 -7.74 -16.16 -1.84
N LYS A 391 -8.24 -16.85 -2.88
CA LYS A 391 -7.66 -18.10 -3.35
C LYS A 391 -6.22 -17.95 -3.84
N GLN A 392 -5.92 -16.85 -4.55
CA GLN A 392 -4.54 -16.59 -5.00
C GLN A 392 -3.60 -16.34 -3.82
N ILE A 393 -4.04 -15.60 -2.80
CA ILE A 393 -3.25 -15.34 -1.60
C ILE A 393 -2.99 -16.63 -0.81
N GLU A 394 -4.01 -17.49 -0.71
CA GLU A 394 -3.89 -18.81 -0.07
C GLU A 394 -2.86 -19.67 -0.79
N ASN A 395 -2.93 -19.77 -2.13
CA ASN A 395 -1.96 -20.52 -2.92
C ASN A 395 -0.54 -19.97 -2.75
N MET A 396 -0.34 -18.64 -2.74
CA MET A 396 0.99 -18.05 -2.53
C MET A 396 1.60 -18.46 -1.18
N ILE A 397 0.78 -18.51 -0.13
CA ILE A 397 1.21 -18.94 1.22
C ILE A 397 1.51 -20.44 1.24
N GLU A 398 0.65 -21.27 0.66
CA GLU A 398 0.81 -22.73 0.60
C GLU A 398 2.04 -23.14 -0.22
N GLU A 399 2.21 -22.54 -1.40
CA GLU A 399 3.30 -22.81 -2.33
C GLU A 399 4.61 -22.12 -1.94
N ARG A 400 4.56 -21.19 -0.98
CA ARG A 400 5.69 -20.32 -0.60
C ARG A 400 6.28 -19.57 -1.79
N LYS A 401 5.42 -19.04 -2.67
CA LYS A 401 5.84 -18.35 -3.90
C LYS A 401 5.09 -17.03 -4.08
N SER A 402 5.87 -15.96 -4.17
CA SER A 402 5.41 -14.61 -4.48
C SER A 402 5.32 -14.37 -6.00
N ILE A 403 4.82 -13.19 -6.41
CA ILE A 403 4.89 -12.78 -7.82
C ILE A 403 6.33 -12.49 -8.23
N SER A 404 7.16 -11.94 -7.34
CA SER A 404 8.61 -11.80 -7.57
C SER A 404 9.29 -13.14 -7.89
N ASP A 405 8.90 -14.23 -7.23
CA ASP A 405 9.43 -15.57 -7.55
C ASP A 405 9.04 -16.01 -8.96
N LYS A 406 7.79 -15.74 -9.36
CA LYS A 406 7.31 -16.02 -10.72
C LYS A 406 8.04 -15.18 -11.76
N ILE A 407 8.35 -13.92 -11.44
CA ILE A 407 9.12 -13.02 -12.32
C ILE A 407 10.55 -13.52 -12.51
N VAL A 408 11.22 -13.92 -11.43
CA VAL A 408 12.58 -14.47 -11.52
C VAL A 408 12.60 -15.80 -12.28
N ASN A 409 11.63 -16.69 -12.04
CA ASN A 409 11.55 -17.97 -12.74
C ASN A 409 11.30 -17.78 -14.24
N PHE A 410 10.37 -16.91 -14.62
CA PHE A 410 10.14 -16.57 -16.02
C PHE A 410 11.43 -16.07 -16.70
N ALA A 411 12.18 -15.19 -16.04
CA ALA A 411 13.42 -14.66 -16.58
C ALA A 411 14.49 -15.76 -16.77
N LYS A 412 14.56 -16.74 -15.85
CA LYS A 412 15.47 -17.89 -15.97
C LYS A 412 15.04 -18.85 -17.09
N GLU A 413 13.78 -19.25 -17.11
CA GLU A 413 13.22 -20.21 -18.08
C GLU A 413 13.33 -19.71 -19.52
N ASN A 414 13.33 -18.39 -19.72
CA ASN A 414 13.45 -17.75 -21.03
C ASN A 414 14.86 -17.22 -21.33
N ASN A 415 15.88 -17.57 -20.53
CA ASN A 415 17.28 -17.12 -20.70
C ASN A 415 17.43 -15.59 -20.80
N LEU A 416 16.61 -14.86 -20.03
CA LEU A 416 16.58 -13.39 -20.02
C LEU A 416 17.56 -12.79 -19.00
N MET A 417 18.16 -13.62 -18.14
CA MET A 417 19.14 -13.22 -17.14
C MET A 417 20.57 -13.58 -17.58
N ASP A 418 21.51 -12.68 -17.32
CA ASP A 418 22.94 -12.99 -17.46
C ASP A 418 23.48 -13.80 -16.27
N SER A 419 24.76 -14.21 -16.36
CA SER A 419 25.43 -15.00 -15.32
C SER A 419 25.58 -14.29 -13.96
N LYS A 420 25.34 -12.97 -13.91
CA LYS A 420 25.37 -12.14 -12.71
C LYS A 420 23.96 -11.76 -12.24
N ASN A 421 22.92 -12.42 -12.74
CA ASN A 421 21.51 -12.10 -12.48
C ASN A 421 21.09 -10.69 -12.96
N GLY A 422 21.77 -10.16 -13.97
CA GLY A 422 21.42 -8.92 -14.65
C GLY A 422 20.41 -9.13 -15.77
N ILE A 423 19.66 -8.08 -16.10
CA ILE A 423 18.68 -8.02 -17.19
C ILE A 423 19.12 -6.94 -18.18
N SER A 424 19.36 -7.34 -19.43
CA SER A 424 19.67 -6.41 -20.51
C SER A 424 18.46 -5.51 -20.84
N ARG A 425 18.69 -4.41 -21.56
CA ARG A 425 17.58 -3.55 -22.02
C ARG A 425 16.58 -4.31 -22.87
N GLU A 426 17.06 -5.17 -23.76
CA GLU A 426 16.21 -5.99 -24.63
C GLU A 426 15.36 -6.98 -23.83
N ASN A 427 15.98 -7.67 -22.88
CA ASN A 427 15.30 -8.65 -22.04
C ASN A 427 14.27 -7.98 -21.11
N ALA A 428 14.56 -6.78 -20.60
CA ALA A 428 13.62 -6.00 -19.81
C ALA A 428 12.34 -5.67 -20.59
N ARG A 429 12.46 -5.34 -21.89
CA ARG A 429 11.31 -5.07 -22.77
C ARG A 429 10.44 -6.30 -22.94
N ILE A 430 11.06 -7.46 -23.19
CA ILE A 430 10.36 -8.76 -23.33
C ILE A 430 9.54 -9.04 -22.06
N MET A 431 10.16 -8.90 -20.89
CA MET A 431 9.48 -9.08 -19.61
C MET A 431 8.33 -8.08 -19.43
N ALA A 432 8.56 -6.80 -19.75
CA ALA A 432 7.56 -5.75 -19.58
C ALA A 432 6.32 -5.98 -20.46
N LEU A 433 6.51 -6.37 -21.72
CA LEU A 433 5.42 -6.72 -22.63
C LEU A 433 4.65 -7.95 -22.15
N HIS A 434 5.36 -9.02 -21.77
CA HIS A 434 4.75 -10.23 -21.24
C HIS A 434 3.84 -9.92 -20.03
N TYR A 435 4.34 -9.17 -19.05
CA TYR A 435 3.59 -8.86 -17.84
C TYR A 435 2.50 -7.81 -18.02
N SER A 436 2.64 -6.92 -19.00
CA SER A 436 1.54 -6.05 -19.42
C SER A 436 0.37 -6.86 -19.98
N GLU A 437 0.63 -7.90 -20.77
CA GLU A 437 -0.41 -8.75 -21.34
C GLU A 437 -1.06 -9.66 -20.28
N GLU A 438 -0.25 -10.23 -19.39
CA GLU A 438 -0.78 -11.01 -18.26
C GLU A 438 -1.62 -10.14 -17.31
N PHE A 439 -1.29 -8.86 -17.15
CA PHE A 439 -2.10 -7.92 -16.36
C PHE A 439 -3.50 -7.74 -16.92
N GLU A 440 -3.64 -7.58 -18.24
CA GLU A 440 -4.95 -7.47 -18.87
C GLU A 440 -5.76 -8.77 -18.75
N LYS A 441 -5.11 -9.93 -18.86
CA LYS A 441 -5.76 -11.22 -18.62
C LYS A 441 -6.24 -11.34 -17.17
N ASP A 442 -5.40 -10.95 -16.20
CA ASP A 442 -5.77 -10.92 -14.78
C ASP A 442 -6.93 -9.94 -14.50
N LEU A 443 -6.92 -8.75 -15.12
CA LEU A 443 -7.98 -7.75 -15.02
C LEU A 443 -9.34 -8.36 -15.43
N ARG A 444 -9.40 -9.03 -16.58
CA ARG A 444 -10.64 -9.67 -17.08
C ARG A 444 -11.12 -10.80 -16.17
N ARG A 445 -10.20 -11.67 -15.71
CA ARG A 445 -10.52 -12.76 -14.77
C ARG A 445 -11.03 -12.22 -13.43
N THR A 446 -10.34 -11.22 -12.89
CA THR A 446 -10.68 -10.58 -11.61
C THR A 446 -12.02 -9.86 -11.68
N LYS A 447 -12.32 -9.19 -12.81
CA LYS A 447 -13.64 -8.59 -13.06
C LYS A 447 -14.77 -9.59 -12.91
N ALA A 448 -14.67 -10.75 -13.58
CA ALA A 448 -15.70 -11.80 -13.49
C ALA A 448 -15.91 -12.27 -12.03
N ILE A 449 -14.84 -12.39 -11.25
CA ILE A 449 -14.91 -12.73 -9.82
C ILE A 449 -15.64 -11.63 -9.04
N VAL A 450 -15.23 -10.37 -9.19
CA VAL A 450 -15.79 -9.22 -8.45
C VAL A 450 -17.27 -9.02 -8.80
N GLU A 451 -17.66 -9.18 -10.06
CA GLU A 451 -19.06 -9.10 -10.49
C GLU A 451 -19.91 -10.21 -9.88
N LYS A 452 -19.41 -11.45 -9.83
CA LYS A 452 -20.09 -12.56 -9.16
C LYS A 452 -20.30 -12.28 -7.66
N ILE A 453 -19.29 -11.71 -7.01
CA ILE A 453 -19.37 -11.26 -5.61
C ILE A 453 -20.43 -10.17 -5.47
N ARG A 454 -20.41 -9.14 -6.32
CA ARG A 454 -21.38 -8.04 -6.30
C ARG A 454 -22.82 -8.54 -6.46
N LYS A 455 -23.09 -9.42 -7.43
CA LYS A 455 -24.42 -10.02 -7.66
C LYS A 455 -24.90 -10.81 -6.45
N LYS A 456 -24.04 -11.65 -5.86
CA LYS A 456 -24.36 -12.41 -4.64
C LYS A 456 -24.63 -11.49 -3.45
N HIS A 457 -23.90 -10.38 -3.33
CA HIS A 457 -24.09 -9.41 -2.25
C HIS A 457 -25.43 -8.68 -2.38
N GLN A 458 -25.79 -8.25 -3.59
CA GLN A 458 -27.08 -7.62 -3.86
C GLN A 458 -28.25 -8.55 -3.53
N LYS A 459 -28.18 -9.82 -3.93
CA LYS A 459 -29.18 -10.84 -3.56
C LYS A 459 -29.33 -11.03 -2.05
N SER A 460 -28.21 -10.99 -1.31
CA SER A 460 -28.26 -11.11 0.16
C SER A 460 -28.90 -9.91 0.84
N LEU A 461 -28.82 -8.72 0.24
CA LEU A 461 -29.45 -7.51 0.77
C LEU A 461 -30.96 -7.49 0.46
N SER A 462 -31.36 -7.94 -0.72
CA SER A 462 -32.79 -8.02 -1.10
C SER A 462 -33.56 -9.11 -0.36
N ALA A 463 -32.88 -10.14 0.16
CA ALA A 463 -33.52 -11.20 0.96
C ALA A 463 -33.63 -10.82 2.46
N ALA A 464 -33.00 -9.73 2.89
CA ALA A 464 -32.93 -9.31 4.29
C ALA A 464 -33.77 -8.05 4.59
N GLY A 465 -34.38 -7.45 3.57
CA GLY A 465 -35.36 -6.37 3.69
C GLY A 465 -36.66 -6.83 3.06
#